data_AF-A0A0K8RPQ0-F1
#
_entry.id   AF-A0A0K8RPQ0-F1
#
_cell.length_a   1.000
_cell.length_b   1.000
_cell.length_c   1.000
_cell.angle_alpha   90.00
_cell.angle_beta   90.00
_cell.angle_gamma   90.00
#
_symmetry.space_group_name_H-M   'P 1'
#
loop_
_entity.id
_entity.type
_entity.pdbx_description
1 polymer ?
#
loop_
_entity_poly.entity_id
_entity_poly.type
_entity_poly.pdbx_seq_one_letter_code
_entity_poly.pdbx_strand_id
1 'polypeptide(L)' 'FYSFVGCCFVILVCSVLDTQGMPKRCHPPEHYDDPRCRALSGRFFYDPDTNDCQRLYSCWNKNDGFFKKERCKLICKDK' A
#
# COMPACT_ATOMS: atom_id res chain seq x y z
N PHE A 1 32.03 44.39 9.89
CA PHE A 1 33.20 43.48 10.00
C PHE A 1 32.81 42.44 11.06
N TYR A 2 32.49 41.17 10.84
CA TYR A 2 32.71 40.12 9.83
C TYR A 2 31.44 39.21 9.93
N SER A 3 30.68 38.94 8.89
CA SER A 3 30.78 37.78 7.98
C SER A 3 30.50 36.39 8.59
N PHE A 4 29.33 35.85 8.21
CA PHE A 4 29.06 34.46 7.79
C PHE A 4 28.96 33.30 8.81
N VAL A 5 27.88 32.53 8.61
CA VAL A 5 27.63 31.12 8.97
C VAL A 5 27.00 30.80 10.32
N GLY A 6 25.72 30.44 10.24
CA GLY A 6 25.07 29.59 11.23
C GLY A 6 23.58 29.40 10.94
N CYS A 7 23.22 28.95 9.73
CA CYS A 7 21.87 28.54 9.33
C CYS A 7 21.36 27.33 10.13
N CYS A 8 21.18 27.46 11.45
CA CYS A 8 20.71 26.38 12.31
C CYS A 8 19.35 26.66 12.96
N PHE A 9 18.75 27.83 12.70
CA PHE A 9 17.50 28.28 13.34
C PHE A 9 16.26 28.23 12.45
N VAL A 10 16.30 27.56 11.30
CA VAL A 10 15.15 27.47 10.40
C VAL A 10 15.00 26.04 9.89
N ILE A 11 13.78 25.52 10.05
CA ILE A 11 13.25 24.25 9.53
C ILE A 11 13.54 22.99 10.36
N LEU A 12 13.18 23.00 11.65
CA LEU A 12 12.57 21.81 12.27
C LEU A 12 11.07 21.76 11.89
N VAL A 13 10.78 21.79 10.59
CA VAL A 13 9.42 21.80 10.06
C VAL A 13 9.28 20.58 9.15
N CYS A 14 8.36 19.70 9.53
CA CYS A 14 7.77 18.64 8.71
C CYS A 14 8.51 17.30 8.56
N SER A 15 9.07 16.74 9.62
CA SER A 15 9.22 15.26 9.70
C SER A 15 7.97 14.57 10.25
N VAL A 16 6.77 15.13 9.99
CA VAL A 16 5.56 14.30 9.97
C VAL A 16 5.63 13.55 8.64
N LEU A 17 6.45 12.51 8.59
CA LEU A 17 6.31 11.48 7.57
C LEU A 17 4.94 10.88 7.83
N ASP A 18 3.98 11.24 6.98
CA ASP A 18 2.59 10.84 7.04
C ASP A 18 2.50 9.33 7.42
N THR A 19 2.07 9.03 8.64
CA THR A 19 1.81 7.67 9.09
C THR A 19 0.43 7.21 8.65
N GLN A 20 -0.01 7.56 7.42
CA GLN A 20 -1.17 6.95 6.78
C GLN A 20 -0.71 6.04 5.64
N GLY A 21 0.29 5.21 5.91
CA GLY A 21 0.67 4.13 5.00
C GLY A 21 -0.56 3.32 4.57
N MET A 22 -0.57 2.96 3.30
CA MET A 22 -1.65 2.25 2.63
C MET A 22 -2.06 0.97 3.41
N PRO A 23 -3.37 0.65 3.52
CA PRO A 23 -3.84 -0.46 4.34
C PRO A 23 -3.19 -1.79 3.95
N LYS A 24 -2.83 -2.63 4.94
CA LYS A 24 -2.23 -3.96 4.69
C LYS A 24 -3.04 -4.82 3.72
N ARG A 25 -4.38 -4.70 3.74
CA ARG A 25 -5.28 -5.44 2.84
C ARG A 25 -5.13 -5.07 1.35
N CYS A 26 -4.53 -3.93 1.05
CA CYS A 26 -4.29 -3.52 -0.33
C CYS A 26 -3.15 -4.33 -0.98
N HIS A 27 -2.24 -4.87 -0.18
CA HIS A 27 -1.11 -5.66 -0.64
C HIS A 27 -1.42 -7.16 -0.49
N PRO A 28 -1.01 -8.00 -1.45
CA PRO A 28 -1.08 -9.44 -1.27
C PRO A 28 -0.08 -9.89 -0.17
N PRO A 29 -0.39 -10.98 0.55
CA PRO A 29 0.54 -11.58 1.52
C PRO A 29 1.80 -12.11 0.82
N GLU A 30 2.93 -12.17 1.52
CA GLU A 30 4.25 -12.52 0.96
C GLU A 30 4.28 -13.86 0.19
N HIS A 31 3.47 -14.84 0.59
CA HIS A 31 3.44 -16.17 -0.03
C HIS A 31 2.23 -16.40 -0.95
N TYR A 32 1.67 -15.33 -1.55
CA TYR A 32 0.51 -15.45 -2.42
C TYR A 32 0.79 -16.20 -3.74
N ASP A 33 2.05 -16.28 -4.16
CA ASP A 33 2.48 -16.96 -5.39
C ASP A 33 2.79 -18.45 -5.20
N ASP A 34 2.58 -19.01 -3.99
CA ASP A 34 2.79 -20.44 -3.73
C ASP A 34 1.90 -21.30 -4.67
N PRO A 35 2.48 -22.15 -5.53
CA PRO A 35 1.73 -22.93 -6.52
C PRO A 35 0.76 -23.95 -5.91
N ARG A 36 0.93 -24.30 -4.63
CA ARG A 36 0.02 -25.19 -3.87
C ARG A 36 -1.26 -24.48 -3.47
N CYS A 37 -1.25 -23.15 -3.49
CA CYS A 37 -2.32 -22.29 -3.06
C CYS A 37 -3.03 -21.69 -4.27
N ARG A 38 -4.20 -22.24 -4.60
CA ARG A 38 -5.03 -21.72 -5.70
C ARG A 38 -6.51 -21.79 -5.35
N ALA A 39 -7.02 -20.75 -4.69
CA ALA A 39 -8.45 -20.66 -4.42
C ALA A 39 -9.24 -20.49 -5.72
N LEU A 40 -10.44 -21.08 -5.76
CA LEU A 40 -11.43 -20.84 -6.83
C LEU A 40 -11.93 -19.39 -6.83
N SER A 41 -12.01 -18.78 -5.64
CA SER A 41 -12.46 -17.40 -5.47
C SER A 41 -11.25 -16.47 -5.30
N GLY A 42 -11.03 -15.62 -6.31
CA GLY A 42 -9.94 -14.64 -6.30
C GLY A 42 -10.25 -13.40 -5.47
N ARG A 43 -9.20 -12.73 -4.99
CA ARG A 43 -9.26 -11.46 -4.26
C ARG A 43 -8.62 -10.34 -5.07
N PHE A 44 -9.13 -9.13 -4.89
CA PHE A 44 -8.57 -7.93 -5.47
C PHE A 44 -7.55 -7.30 -4.52
N PHE A 45 -6.38 -7.00 -5.07
CA PHE A 45 -5.29 -6.27 -4.45
C PHE A 45 -4.87 -5.13 -5.37
N TYR A 46 -4.35 -4.06 -4.81
CA TYR A 46 -3.89 -2.93 -5.60
C TYR A 46 -2.51 -3.22 -6.15
N ASP A 47 -2.33 -2.93 -7.43
CA ASP A 47 -1.07 -3.01 -8.12
C ASP A 47 -0.62 -1.58 -8.49
N PRO A 48 0.48 -1.08 -7.91
CA PRO A 48 1.00 0.24 -8.22
C PRO A 48 1.51 0.37 -9.66
N ASP A 49 1.98 -0.72 -10.27
CA ASP A 49 2.55 -0.70 -11.63
C ASP A 49 1.46 -0.43 -12.67
N THR A 50 0.28 -1.02 -12.48
CA THR A 50 -0.90 -0.80 -13.33
C THR A 50 -1.83 0.32 -12.84
N ASN A 51 -1.56 0.88 -11.66
CA ASN A 51 -2.42 1.86 -10.99
C ASN A 51 -3.90 1.38 -10.87
N ASP A 52 -4.08 0.07 -10.68
CA ASP A 52 -5.39 -0.56 -10.64
C ASP A 52 -5.43 -1.76 -9.68
N CYS A 53 -6.64 -2.20 -9.32
CA CYS A 53 -6.84 -3.40 -8.53
C CYS A 53 -6.92 -4.64 -9.41
N GLN A 54 -5.96 -5.55 -9.24
CA GLN A 54 -5.87 -6.82 -9.95
C GLN A 54 -6.47 -7.97 -9.14
N ARG A 55 -7.06 -8.95 -9.84
CA ARG A 55 -7.60 -10.15 -9.20
C ARG A 55 -6.53 -11.25 -9.18
N LEU A 56 -6.17 -11.69 -7.99
CA LEU A 56 -5.24 -12.78 -7.76
C LEU A 56 -5.99 -14.02 -7.23
N TYR A 57 -5.40 -15.20 -7.42
CA TYR A 57 -5.97 -16.48 -6.97
C TYR A 57 -4.95 -17.25 -6.15
N SER A 58 -5.12 -17.29 -4.82
CA SER A 58 -4.22 -17.95 -3.88
C SER A 58 -4.95 -18.36 -2.60
N CYS A 59 -4.24 -18.76 -1.56
CA CYS A 59 -4.75 -18.96 -0.22
C CYS A 59 -4.98 -17.60 0.45
N TRP A 60 -6.23 -17.31 0.78
CA TRP A 60 -6.61 -16.03 1.38
C TRP A 60 -7.14 -16.25 2.80
N ASN A 61 -6.63 -15.48 3.75
CA ASN A 61 -7.31 -15.33 5.02
C ASN A 61 -8.60 -14.53 4.83
N LYS A 62 -9.50 -14.58 5.82
CA LYS A 62 -10.75 -13.80 5.83
C LYS A 62 -10.51 -12.31 5.56
N ASN A 63 -9.36 -11.81 6.03
CA ASN A 63 -8.99 -10.42 5.97
C ASN A 63 -8.12 -10.06 4.77
N ASP A 64 -7.80 -10.97 3.87
CA ASP A 64 -6.91 -10.63 2.75
C ASP A 64 -7.72 -10.09 1.56
N GLY A 65 -7.24 -8.98 1.01
CA GLY A 65 -7.79 -8.34 -0.18
C GLY A 65 -9.28 -8.02 -0.09
N PHE A 66 -9.87 -7.83 -1.27
CA PHE A 66 -11.28 -7.49 -1.42
C PHE A 66 -11.99 -8.43 -2.39
N PHE A 67 -13.28 -8.70 -2.16
CA PHE A 67 -14.08 -9.48 -3.10
C PHE A 67 -14.55 -8.69 -4.33
N LYS A 68 -14.60 -7.35 -4.20
CA LYS A 68 -15.10 -6.42 -5.23
C LYS A 68 -13.98 -5.46 -5.64
N LYS A 69 -13.82 -5.23 -6.94
CA LYS A 69 -12.78 -4.36 -7.50
C LYS A 69 -12.99 -2.91 -7.06
N GLU A 70 -14.24 -2.46 -7.05
CA GLU A 70 -14.63 -1.09 -6.70
C GLU A 70 -14.24 -0.77 -5.25
N ARG A 71 -14.45 -1.73 -4.33
CA ARG A 71 -14.06 -1.57 -2.92
C ARG A 71 -12.54 -1.48 -2.77
N CYS A 72 -11.79 -2.29 -3.53
CA CYS A 72 -10.33 -2.19 -3.55
C CYS A 72 -9.89 -0.79 -4.01
N LYS A 73 -10.39 -0.31 -5.15
CA LYS A 73 -10.04 1.03 -5.66
C LYS A 73 -10.35 2.14 -4.65
N LEU A 74 -11.55 2.12 -4.07
CA LEU A 74 -12.01 3.11 -3.10
C LEU A 74 -11.09 3.21 -1.87
N ILE A 75 -10.51 2.09 -1.43
CA ILE A 75 -9.71 2.05 -0.20
C ILE A 75 -8.22 2.26 -0.49
N CYS A 76 -7.76 1.84 -1.67
CA CYS A 76 -6.34 1.66 -1.97
C CYS A 76 -5.77 2.67 -2.98
N LYS A 77 -6.60 3.30 -3.81
CA LYS A 77 -6.10 4.15 -4.91
C LYS A 77 -5.76 5.60 -4.48
N ASP A 78 -6.39 6.09 -3.40
CA ASP A 78 -6.24 7.46 -2.91
C ASP A 78 -5.36 7.55 -1.63
N LYS A 79 -4.45 6.59 -1.43
CA LYS A 79 -3.56 6.47 -0.28
C LYS A 79 -2.13 6.22 -0.72
#